data_AF-A0A1V5T9S6-F1
#
_entry.id   AF-A0A1V5T9S6-F1
#
_cell.length_a   1.000
_cell.length_b   1.000
_cell.length_c   1.000
_cell.angle_alpha   90.00
_cell.angle_beta   90.00
_cell.angle_gamma   90.00
#
_symmetry.space_group_name_H-M   'P 1'
#
loop_
_entity.id
_entity.type
_entity.pdbx_description
1 polymer ?
#
loop_
_entity_poly.entity_id
_entity_poly.type
_entity_poly.pdbx_seq_one_letter_code
_entity_poly.pdbx_strand_id
1 'polypeptide(L)'
;MPISTIIMLFFFYSFMGWVSEVVYCSLIERRFVNRGFLVGPLCPVYGFGGLLVVFLLEPFTGNVLYLFVMAMAVTTVLEYVTGWALESIFSTKWWDYSQYRFNIHGRVCLLNSVLFGIMGVVALCFVHPAALSFIGMISPETRVLLAAGFSAVLFVDFAYTLRSLVDFSAKLASLTEFMDSVTSSIDFGEWFNEKDLKASLERLKERARVDATGFNARITEKLEQLIDRAKGMQHLVSAFPGMTSRRHDVQLTAFKRLFNVHRSATEHTAMDAPRGSARDALQGSTRPVLQPSGVVEFLFVFLVSSFLGSVIETLWGLGSGGVPGIRSALVFGYLNPLYGSAIIALSVLYSRISKWRDLGVIVLFSAVLYLFVLLVGLLQDVLLSSGTWSFVGPFDSVRGDHSLLFIVALSVLSLFWIRDILPLLIGVFRKMNRNFAAVVIVCVFLCAIADAAVSFGAVKRWVERKNGLEAASAPAHLLDRYFPDEVLTGRFPWLRVTEDK
;
A
#
# COMPACT_ATOMS: atom_id res chain seq x y z
N MET A 1 16.94 30.14 -2.65
CA MET A 1 16.54 29.14 -1.62
C MET A 1 17.73 28.25 -1.28
N PRO A 2 17.92 27.80 -0.02
CA PRO A 2 18.96 26.84 0.33
C PRO A 2 18.78 25.49 -0.40
N ILE A 3 19.88 24.81 -0.76
CA ILE A 3 19.84 23.53 -1.50
C ILE A 3 19.00 22.48 -0.77
N SER A 4 19.11 22.40 0.56
CA SER A 4 18.29 21.49 1.38
C SER A 4 16.78 21.73 1.24
N THR A 5 16.36 22.97 0.97
CA THR A 5 14.95 23.31 0.74
C THR A 5 14.49 22.84 -0.64
N ILE A 6 15.35 22.97 -1.66
CA ILE A 6 15.07 22.49 -3.02
C ILE A 6 14.92 20.97 -3.02
N ILE A 7 15.81 20.26 -2.32
CA ILE A 7 15.74 18.80 -2.17
C ILE A 7 14.45 18.39 -1.45
N MET A 8 14.08 19.09 -0.37
CA MET A 8 12.82 18.79 0.34
C MET A 8 11.58 19.10 -0.52
N LEU A 9 11.61 20.16 -1.33
CA LEU A 9 10.55 20.46 -2.30
C LEU A 9 10.45 19.36 -3.37
N PHE A 10 11.58 18.87 -3.88
CA PHE A 10 11.61 17.73 -4.80
C PHE A 10 10.91 16.50 -4.21
N PHE A 11 11.22 16.15 -2.96
CA PHE A 11 10.57 15.01 -2.28
C PHE A 11 9.08 15.25 -2.05
N PHE A 12 8.71 16.46 -1.64
CA PHE A 12 7.32 16.84 -1.43
C PHE A 12 6.50 16.71 -2.72
N TYR A 13 6.99 17.26 -3.84
CA TYR A 13 6.31 17.16 -5.14
C TYR A 13 6.30 15.73 -5.68
N SER A 14 7.38 14.96 -5.48
CA SER A 14 7.44 13.55 -5.86
C SER A 14 6.40 12.70 -5.13
N PHE A 15 6.18 12.99 -3.85
CA PHE A 15 5.17 12.31 -3.03
C PHE A 15 3.75 12.74 -3.41
N MET A 16 3.49 14.05 -3.53
CA MET A 16 2.18 14.56 -3.94
C MET A 16 1.78 14.08 -5.34
N GLY A 17 2.75 14.01 -6.25
CA GLY A 17 2.57 13.43 -7.58
C GLY A 17 2.26 11.94 -7.53
N TRP A 18 2.96 11.17 -6.70
CA TRP A 18 2.64 9.76 -6.47
C TRP A 18 1.21 9.58 -5.93
N VAL A 19 0.79 10.37 -4.94
CA VAL A 19 -0.58 10.33 -4.42
C VAL A 19 -1.59 10.65 -5.53
N SER A 20 -1.33 11.69 -6.33
CA SER A 20 -2.22 12.11 -7.42
C SER A 20 -2.33 11.02 -8.49
N GLU A 21 -1.22 10.40 -8.88
CA GLU A 21 -1.15 9.33 -9.87
C GLU A 21 -1.88 8.07 -9.39
N VAL A 22 -1.65 7.67 -8.13
CA VAL A 22 -2.31 6.52 -7.51
C VAL A 22 -3.80 6.76 -7.43
N VAL A 23 -4.26 7.94 -7.03
CA VAL A 23 -5.69 8.29 -7.00
C VAL A 23 -6.27 8.28 -8.41
N TYR A 24 -5.64 8.96 -9.36
CA TYR A 24 -6.12 9.02 -10.75
C TYR A 24 -6.24 7.64 -11.40
N CYS A 25 -5.17 6.84 -11.33
CA CYS A 25 -5.16 5.51 -11.93
C CYS A 25 -6.06 4.53 -11.18
N SER A 26 -6.19 4.65 -9.85
CA SER A 26 -7.11 3.80 -9.10
C SER A 26 -8.58 4.12 -9.40
N LEU A 27 -8.91 5.38 -9.69
CA LEU A 27 -10.24 5.80 -10.14
C LEU A 27 -10.56 5.30 -11.56
N ILE A 28 -9.59 5.34 -12.47
CA ILE A 28 -9.77 4.88 -13.86
C ILE A 28 -9.82 3.35 -13.96
N GLU A 29 -8.87 2.66 -13.33
CA GLU A 29 -8.78 1.19 -13.39
C GLU A 29 -9.75 0.50 -12.43
N ARG A 30 -10.46 1.25 -11.59
CA ARG A 30 -11.42 0.76 -10.59
C ARG A 30 -10.86 -0.29 -9.62
N ARG A 31 -9.53 -0.29 -9.47
CA ARG A 31 -8.75 -1.16 -8.59
C ARG A 31 -7.55 -0.36 -8.09
N PHE A 32 -7.06 -0.63 -6.89
CA PHE A 32 -5.87 0.07 -6.40
C PHE A 32 -4.63 -0.34 -7.21
N VAL A 33 -3.98 0.62 -7.86
CA VAL A 33 -2.75 0.40 -8.64
C VAL A 33 -1.66 1.31 -8.10
N ASN A 34 -0.61 0.73 -7.52
CA ASN A 34 0.56 1.48 -7.08
C ASN A 34 1.42 1.82 -8.30
N ARG A 35 1.28 3.04 -8.84
CA ARG A 35 1.91 3.51 -10.09
C ARG A 35 3.34 4.06 -9.91
N GLY A 36 4.06 3.66 -8.86
CA GLY A 36 5.45 4.08 -8.63
C GLY A 36 6.45 3.34 -9.51
N PHE A 37 7.33 4.08 -10.22
CA PHE A 37 8.51 3.49 -10.88
C PHE A 37 9.48 2.91 -9.86
N LEU A 38 9.64 3.61 -8.73
CA LEU A 38 10.41 3.18 -7.57
C LEU A 38 9.58 2.23 -6.68
N VAL A 39 10.25 1.50 -5.79
CA VAL A 39 9.59 0.65 -4.80
C VAL A 39 8.88 1.51 -3.74
N GLY A 40 9.46 2.65 -3.39
CA GLY A 40 8.89 3.62 -2.48
C GLY A 40 7.78 4.50 -3.07
N PRO A 41 7.00 5.19 -2.21
CA PRO A 41 5.86 6.03 -2.60
C PRO A 41 6.30 7.39 -3.18
N LEU A 42 7.18 7.37 -4.18
CA LEU A 42 7.74 8.57 -4.80
C LEU A 42 7.73 8.41 -6.31
N CYS A 43 7.24 9.45 -7.00
CA CYS A 43 7.36 9.57 -8.45
C CYS A 43 8.30 10.74 -8.80
N PRO A 44 9.60 10.48 -9.06
CA PRO A 44 10.60 11.53 -9.30
C PRO A 44 10.24 12.50 -10.42
N VAL A 45 9.53 12.04 -11.46
CA VAL A 45 9.08 12.86 -12.59
C VAL A 45 8.21 14.03 -12.11
N TYR A 46 7.35 13.79 -11.13
CA TYR A 46 6.53 14.84 -10.52
C TYR A 46 7.36 15.77 -9.63
N GLY A 47 8.40 15.25 -8.98
CA GLY A 47 9.39 16.06 -8.26
C GLY A 47 10.07 17.09 -9.18
N PHE A 48 10.62 16.62 -10.30
CA PHE A 48 11.24 17.47 -11.30
C PHE A 48 10.22 18.40 -11.97
N GLY A 49 9.02 17.91 -12.28
CA GLY A 49 7.94 18.71 -12.86
C GLY A 49 7.48 19.84 -11.96
N GLY A 50 7.26 19.56 -10.68
CA GLY A 50 6.91 20.57 -9.68
C GLY A 50 7.99 21.63 -9.53
N LEU A 51 9.27 21.23 -9.46
CA LEU A 51 10.39 22.18 -9.41
C LEU A 51 10.51 23.02 -10.69
N LEU A 52 10.37 22.42 -11.87
CA LEU A 52 10.40 23.15 -13.14
C LEU A 52 9.28 24.17 -13.24
N VAL A 53 8.05 23.77 -12.89
CA VAL A 53 6.89 24.67 -12.86
C VAL A 53 7.13 25.81 -11.89
N VAL A 54 7.60 25.52 -10.67
CA VAL A 54 7.88 26.57 -9.68
C VAL A 54 8.95 27.53 -10.17
N PHE A 55 10.13 27.04 -10.53
CA PHE A 55 11.26 27.91 -10.87
C PHE A 55 11.05 28.71 -12.16
N LEU A 56 10.32 28.16 -13.13
CA LEU A 56 10.08 28.84 -14.40
C LEU A 56 8.84 29.73 -14.36
N LEU A 57 7.81 29.36 -13.61
CA LEU A 57 6.47 29.95 -13.75
C LEU A 57 6.00 30.78 -12.54
N GLU A 58 6.71 30.77 -11.41
CA GLU A 58 6.43 31.64 -10.26
C GLU A 58 6.29 33.14 -10.63
N PRO A 59 7.13 33.72 -11.52
CA PRO A 59 6.99 35.13 -11.92
C PRO A 59 5.70 35.45 -12.68
N PHE A 60 5.01 34.45 -13.23
CA PHE A 60 3.84 34.63 -14.09
C PHE A 60 2.50 34.35 -13.37
N THR A 61 2.52 34.25 -12.04
CA THR A 61 1.35 33.97 -11.20
C THR A 61 0.24 35.04 -11.26
N GLY A 62 0.53 36.23 -11.81
CA GLY A 62 -0.43 37.32 -11.96
C GLY A 62 -1.53 37.09 -13.01
N ASN A 63 -1.35 36.15 -13.95
CA ASN A 63 -2.38 35.80 -14.94
C ASN A 63 -2.58 34.29 -14.99
N VAL A 64 -3.70 33.82 -14.44
CA VAL A 64 -4.03 32.39 -14.29
C VAL A 64 -4.11 31.68 -15.64
N LEU A 65 -4.64 32.31 -16.68
CA LEU A 65 -4.74 31.70 -18.01
C LEU A 65 -3.36 31.53 -18.64
N TYR A 66 -2.51 32.54 -18.53
CA TYR A 66 -1.13 32.46 -19.02
C TYR A 66 -0.32 31.41 -18.24
N LEU A 67 -0.49 31.36 -16.92
CA LEU A 67 0.11 30.35 -16.05
C LEU A 67 -0.31 28.94 -16.44
N PHE A 68 -1.61 28.73 -16.68
CA PHE A 68 -2.16 27.46 -17.14
C PHE A 68 -1.53 26.99 -18.45
N VAL A 69 -1.48 27.86 -19.47
CA VAL A 69 -0.92 27.52 -20.78
C VAL A 69 0.57 27.19 -20.68
N MET A 70 1.33 27.97 -19.90
CA MET A 70 2.76 27.73 -19.71
C MET A 70 3.03 26.46 -18.89
N ALA A 71 2.23 26.20 -17.85
CA ALA A 71 2.33 24.97 -17.07
C ALA A 71 2.02 23.74 -17.91
N MET A 72 0.97 23.80 -18.74
CA MET A 72 0.64 22.78 -19.73
C MET A 72 1.83 22.52 -20.68
N ALA A 73 2.44 23.57 -21.22
CA ALA A 73 3.57 23.44 -22.14
C ALA A 73 4.79 22.78 -21.47
N VAL A 74 5.20 23.29 -20.30
CA VAL A 74 6.37 22.77 -19.56
C VAL A 74 6.19 21.31 -19.17
N THR A 75 5.02 20.96 -18.62
CA THR A 75 4.73 19.59 -18.19
C THR A 75 4.62 18.61 -19.36
N THR A 76 4.03 19.04 -20.49
CA THR A 76 3.95 18.22 -21.71
C THR A 76 5.34 17.93 -22.29
N VAL A 77 6.24 18.94 -22.31
CA VAL A 77 7.63 18.73 -22.75
C VAL A 77 8.34 17.75 -21.83
N LEU A 78 8.19 17.90 -20.51
CA LEU A 78 8.79 17.01 -19.53
C LEU A 78 8.30 15.57 -19.70
N GLU A 79 6.99 15.36 -19.85
CA GLU A 79 6.37 14.04 -20.04
C GLU A 79 6.88 13.40 -21.34
N TYR A 80 6.94 14.15 -22.43
CA TYR A 80 7.44 13.66 -23.71
C TYR A 80 8.91 13.24 -23.64
N VAL A 81 9.77 14.08 -23.07
CA VAL A 81 11.20 13.79 -22.91
C VAL A 81 11.42 12.59 -22.00
N THR A 82 10.68 12.51 -20.89
CA THR A 82 10.74 11.37 -19.95
C THR A 82 10.30 10.08 -20.63
N GLY A 83 9.16 10.10 -21.33
CA GLY A 83 8.66 8.95 -22.08
C GLY A 83 9.62 8.50 -23.17
N TRP A 84 10.23 9.45 -23.91
CA TRP A 84 11.25 9.15 -24.91
C TRP A 84 12.53 8.58 -24.30
N ALA A 85 13.02 9.15 -23.20
CA ALA A 85 14.24 8.69 -22.54
C ALA A 85 14.05 7.26 -22.00
N LEU A 86 12.93 6.99 -21.33
CA LEU A 86 12.59 5.67 -20.83
C LEU A 86 12.41 4.65 -21.98
N GLU A 87 11.72 5.02 -23.07
CA GLU A 87 11.59 4.16 -24.25
C GLU A 87 12.96 3.88 -24.91
N SER A 88 13.85 4.88 -24.97
CA SER A 88 15.18 4.73 -25.59
C SER A 88 16.12 3.87 -24.75
N ILE A 89 16.09 4.03 -23.42
CA ILE A 89 16.98 3.29 -22.51
C ILE A 89 16.50 1.84 -22.33
N PHE A 90 15.19 1.63 -22.16
CA PHE A 90 14.63 0.32 -21.79
C PHE A 90 13.92 -0.40 -22.95
N SER A 91 13.89 0.18 -24.16
CA SER A 91 13.20 -0.36 -25.34
C SER A 91 11.72 -0.73 -25.08
N THR A 92 11.10 -0.07 -24.10
CA THR A 92 9.79 -0.42 -23.55
C THR A 92 8.99 0.86 -23.30
N LYS A 93 7.73 0.89 -23.76
CA LYS A 93 6.80 1.99 -23.50
C LYS A 93 6.04 1.73 -22.20
N TRP A 94 6.20 2.65 -21.26
CA TRP A 94 5.61 2.57 -19.92
C TRP A 94 4.13 2.98 -19.89
N TRP A 95 3.76 3.89 -20.78
CA TRP A 95 2.39 4.31 -21.06
C TRP A 95 2.21 4.50 -22.56
N ASP A 96 0.97 4.34 -23.03
CA ASP A 96 0.61 4.54 -24.43
C ASP A 96 -0.73 5.28 -24.55
N TYR A 97 -0.66 6.51 -25.07
CA TYR A 97 -1.81 7.37 -25.33
C TYR A 97 -2.25 7.37 -26.79
N SER A 98 -1.82 6.40 -27.62
CA SER A 98 -2.15 6.34 -29.05
C SER A 98 -3.65 6.31 -29.32
N GLN A 99 -4.45 5.82 -28.36
CA GLN A 99 -5.91 5.75 -28.44
C GLN A 99 -6.62 7.10 -28.19
N TYR A 100 -5.90 8.11 -27.68
CA TYR A 100 -6.46 9.43 -27.36
C TYR A 100 -6.24 10.43 -28.50
N ARG A 101 -7.19 11.36 -28.67
CA ARG A 101 -7.09 12.42 -29.70
C ARG A 101 -5.95 13.40 -29.38
N PHE A 102 -5.33 13.93 -30.43
CA PHE A 102 -4.19 14.86 -30.35
C PHE A 102 -3.01 14.28 -29.54
N ASN A 103 -2.72 12.99 -29.73
CA ASN A 103 -1.53 12.37 -29.18
C ASN A 103 -0.30 12.62 -30.06
N ILE A 104 0.89 12.65 -29.46
CA ILE A 104 2.17 12.74 -30.17
C ILE A 104 2.96 11.46 -29.89
N HIS A 105 3.11 10.61 -30.91
CA HIS A 105 3.79 9.30 -30.84
C HIS A 105 3.27 8.35 -29.74
N GLY A 106 2.05 8.58 -29.25
CA GLY A 106 1.48 7.89 -28.09
C GLY A 106 2.14 8.25 -26.74
N ARG A 107 3.02 9.25 -26.67
CA ARG A 107 3.75 9.60 -25.44
C ARG A 107 3.07 10.67 -24.60
N VAL A 108 2.39 11.61 -25.24
CA VAL A 108 1.60 12.68 -24.61
C VAL A 108 0.29 12.83 -25.36
N CYS A 109 -0.75 13.33 -24.70
CA CYS A 109 -2.03 13.67 -25.32
C CYS A 109 -2.60 14.97 -24.75
N LEU A 110 -3.40 15.67 -25.55
CA LEU A 110 -3.96 16.98 -25.16
C LEU A 110 -4.77 16.91 -23.87
N LEU A 111 -5.51 15.80 -23.64
CA LEU A 111 -6.30 15.62 -22.42
C LEU A 111 -5.42 15.67 -21.17
N ASN A 112 -4.34 14.89 -21.15
CA ASN A 112 -3.40 14.88 -20.03
C ASN A 112 -2.65 16.21 -19.90
N SER A 113 -2.24 16.81 -21.02
CA SER A 113 -1.60 18.13 -21.03
C SER A 113 -2.48 19.18 -20.33
N VAL A 114 -3.78 19.20 -20.62
CA VAL A 114 -4.74 20.11 -19.97
C VAL A 114 -4.85 19.82 -18.47
N LEU A 115 -4.96 18.55 -18.07
CA LEU A 115 -5.00 18.17 -16.65
C LEU A 115 -3.73 18.62 -15.91
N PHE A 116 -2.55 18.43 -16.52
CA PHE A 116 -1.29 18.90 -15.96
C PHE A 116 -1.18 20.43 -15.90
N GLY A 117 -1.78 21.14 -16.86
CA GLY A 117 -1.91 22.60 -16.80
C GLY A 117 -2.73 23.05 -15.58
N ILE A 118 -3.88 22.42 -15.31
CA ILE A 118 -4.71 22.71 -14.12
C ILE A 118 -3.92 22.39 -12.85
N MET A 119 -3.29 21.22 -12.81
CA MET A 119 -2.45 20.82 -11.67
C MET A 119 -1.29 21.79 -11.45
N GLY A 120 -0.67 22.32 -12.49
CA GLY A 120 0.42 23.29 -12.39
C GLY A 120 -0.04 24.62 -11.76
N VAL A 121 -1.22 25.12 -12.13
CA VAL A 121 -1.84 26.28 -11.48
C VAL A 121 -2.12 26.00 -10.00
N VAL A 122 -2.76 24.86 -9.70
CA VAL A 122 -3.04 24.47 -8.31
C VAL A 122 -1.74 24.31 -7.52
N ALA A 123 -0.72 23.73 -8.14
CA ALA A 123 0.57 23.49 -7.54
C ALA A 123 1.27 24.81 -7.17
N LEU A 124 1.24 25.81 -8.04
CA LEU A 124 1.89 27.11 -7.78
C LEU A 124 1.08 27.99 -6.83
N CYS A 125 -0.24 28.06 -6.98
CA CYS A 125 -1.07 28.97 -6.19
C CYS A 125 -1.36 28.46 -4.77
N PHE A 126 -1.44 27.14 -4.57
CA PHE A 126 -1.86 26.56 -3.28
C PHE A 126 -0.81 25.61 -2.68
N VAL A 127 -0.28 24.69 -3.48
CA VAL A 127 0.60 23.64 -2.96
C VAL A 127 1.99 24.18 -2.64
N HIS A 128 2.54 25.06 -3.48
CA HIS A 128 3.89 25.62 -3.31
C HIS A 128 4.02 26.51 -2.07
N PRO A 129 3.11 27.47 -1.80
CA PRO A 129 3.13 28.23 -0.55
C PRO A 129 3.00 27.32 0.69
N ALA A 130 2.14 26.29 0.61
CA ALA A 130 1.99 25.31 1.67
C ALA A 130 3.27 24.49 1.89
N ALA A 131 3.93 24.07 0.81
CA ALA A 131 5.18 23.32 0.85
C ALA A 131 6.35 24.15 1.43
N LEU A 132 6.48 25.42 1.01
CA LEU A 132 7.48 26.33 1.57
C LEU A 132 7.23 26.60 3.05
N SER A 133 5.97 26.76 3.46
CA SER A 133 5.60 26.92 4.86
C SER A 133 5.96 25.66 5.67
N PHE A 134 5.61 24.48 5.17
CA PHE A 134 5.92 23.19 5.79
C PHE A 134 7.43 22.96 5.96
N ILE A 135 8.22 23.18 4.89
CA ILE A 135 9.68 23.01 4.93
C ILE A 135 10.33 24.10 5.79
N GLY A 136 9.78 25.31 5.78
CA GLY A 136 10.22 26.44 6.59
C GLY A 136 10.12 26.20 8.10
N MET A 137 9.17 25.36 8.54
CA MET A 137 9.00 24.97 9.96
C MET A 137 10.11 24.05 10.49
N ILE A 138 10.92 23.46 9.60
CA ILE A 138 12.01 22.56 9.96
C ILE A 138 13.29 23.40 10.15
N SER A 139 14.01 23.21 11.27
CA SER A 139 15.27 23.92 11.49
C SER A 139 16.27 23.64 10.36
N PRO A 140 17.14 24.61 10.00
CA PRO A 140 18.07 24.45 8.89
C PRO A 140 18.94 23.18 8.99
N GLU A 141 19.41 22.84 10.19
CA GLU A 141 20.29 21.71 10.46
C GLU A 141 19.54 20.38 10.27
N THR A 142 18.31 20.28 10.82
CA THR A 142 17.45 19.10 10.64
C THR A 142 17.03 18.95 9.19
N ARG A 143 16.80 20.05 8.47
CA ARG A 143 16.44 20.03 7.05
C ARG A 143 17.56 19.46 6.19
N VAL A 144 18.82 19.81 6.49
CA VAL A 144 20.00 19.23 5.82
C VAL A 144 20.08 17.72 6.09
N LEU A 145 19.90 17.30 7.35
CA LEU A 145 19.94 15.88 7.72
C LEU A 145 18.81 15.07 7.05
N LEU A 146 17.58 15.59 7.04
CA LEU A 146 16.44 14.96 6.37
C LEU A 146 16.62 14.91 4.86
N ALA A 147 17.09 16.00 4.24
CA ALA A 147 17.39 16.03 2.81
C ALA A 147 18.44 14.98 2.44
N ALA A 148 19.50 14.86 3.24
CA ALA A 148 20.53 13.83 3.03
C ALA A 148 19.99 12.41 3.23
N GLY A 149 19.22 12.17 4.30
CA GLY A 149 18.60 10.88 4.59
C GLY A 149 17.63 10.42 3.50
N PHE A 150 16.71 11.28 3.08
CA PHE A 150 15.79 10.98 1.98
C PHE A 150 16.51 10.77 0.66
N SER A 151 17.56 11.54 0.38
CA SER A 151 18.39 11.33 -0.82
C SER A 151 19.10 9.98 -0.79
N ALA A 152 19.61 9.55 0.37
CA ALA A 152 20.23 8.23 0.52
C ALA A 152 19.22 7.09 0.31
N VAL A 153 18.02 7.20 0.89
CA VAL A 153 16.95 6.21 0.68
C VAL A 153 16.54 6.15 -0.78
N LEU A 154 16.35 7.30 -1.42
CA LEU A 154 16.02 7.39 -2.84
C LEU A 154 17.12 6.76 -3.70
N PHE A 155 18.38 6.97 -3.38
CA PHE A 155 19.50 6.38 -4.11
C PHE A 155 19.52 4.86 -4.00
N VAL A 156 19.28 4.30 -2.81
CA VAL A 156 19.19 2.86 -2.60
C VAL A 156 18.02 2.26 -3.38
N ASP A 157 16.84 2.89 -3.30
CA ASP A 157 15.64 2.46 -4.03
C ASP A 157 15.83 2.54 -5.55
N PHE A 158 16.42 3.63 -6.04
CA PHE A 158 16.74 3.80 -7.45
C PHE A 158 17.77 2.78 -7.93
N ALA A 159 18.82 2.50 -7.15
CA ALA A 159 19.81 1.47 -7.50
C ALA A 159 19.18 0.07 -7.54
N TYR A 160 18.31 -0.25 -6.57
CA TYR A 160 17.57 -1.51 -6.55
C TYR A 160 16.63 -1.63 -7.75
N THR A 161 15.87 -0.57 -8.04
CA THR A 161 14.94 -0.48 -9.17
C THR A 161 15.69 -0.62 -10.51
N LEU A 162 16.79 0.09 -10.69
CA LEU A 162 17.63 -0.01 -11.89
C LEU A 162 18.19 -1.42 -12.08
N ARG A 163 18.70 -2.04 -11.01
CA ARG A 163 19.18 -3.43 -11.08
C ARG A 163 18.05 -4.38 -11.50
N SER A 164 16.87 -4.23 -10.91
CA SER A 164 15.69 -5.01 -11.26
C SER A 164 15.31 -4.83 -12.74
N LEU A 165 15.46 -3.62 -13.29
CA LEU A 165 15.17 -3.30 -14.69
C LEU A 165 16.19 -3.83 -15.69
N VAL A 166 17.49 -3.73 -15.37
CA VAL A 166 18.55 -4.33 -16.20
C VAL A 166 18.38 -5.84 -16.21
N ASP A 167 18.17 -6.44 -15.04
CA ASP A 167 17.87 -7.87 -14.91
C ASP A 167 16.62 -8.24 -15.71
N PHE A 168 15.57 -7.40 -15.71
CA PHE A 168 14.34 -7.61 -16.48
C PHE A 168 14.60 -7.63 -17.99
N SER A 169 15.36 -6.67 -18.52
CA SER A 169 15.67 -6.63 -19.96
C SER A 169 16.48 -7.84 -20.43
N ALA A 170 17.46 -8.28 -19.64
CA ALA A 170 18.24 -9.50 -19.91
C ALA A 170 17.39 -10.77 -19.79
N LYS A 171 16.43 -10.79 -18.86
CA LYS A 171 15.49 -11.91 -18.69
C LYS A 171 14.51 -12.01 -19.86
N LEU A 172 13.98 -10.89 -20.38
CA LEU A 172 13.14 -10.91 -21.58
C LEU A 172 13.90 -11.40 -22.82
N ALA A 173 15.18 -11.04 -22.96
CA ALA A 173 16.02 -11.53 -24.03
C ALA A 173 16.23 -13.06 -23.97
N SER A 174 16.56 -13.61 -22.80
CA SER A 174 16.74 -15.07 -22.65
C SER A 174 15.44 -15.86 -22.80
N LEU A 175 14.29 -15.27 -22.43
CA LEU A 175 12.97 -15.86 -22.69
C LEU A 175 12.65 -15.88 -24.18
N THR A 176 13.07 -14.85 -24.92
CA THR A 176 12.93 -14.80 -26.39
C THR A 176 13.77 -15.88 -27.06
N GLU A 177 15.04 -15.99 -26.67
CA GLU A 177 15.94 -17.03 -27.21
C GLU A 177 15.42 -18.45 -26.91
N PHE A 178 14.87 -18.67 -25.72
CA PHE A 178 14.21 -19.92 -25.37
C PHE A 178 12.96 -20.17 -26.23
N MET A 179 12.09 -19.17 -26.38
CA MET A 179 10.90 -19.30 -27.21
C MET A 179 11.24 -19.57 -28.68
N ASP A 180 12.25 -18.91 -29.24
CA ASP A 180 12.73 -19.15 -30.60
C ASP A 180 13.25 -20.58 -30.75
N SER A 181 13.94 -21.12 -29.73
CA SER A 181 14.40 -22.51 -29.72
C SER A 181 13.26 -23.54 -29.71
N VAL A 182 12.13 -23.24 -29.07
CA VAL A 182 10.95 -24.12 -28.99
C VAL A 182 10.04 -23.99 -30.23
N THR A 183 9.93 -22.78 -30.79
CA THR A 183 9.12 -22.51 -32.00
C THR A 183 9.62 -23.25 -33.23
N SER A 184 10.90 -23.63 -33.25
CA SER A 184 11.48 -24.48 -34.31
C SER A 184 10.98 -25.94 -34.31
N SER A 185 10.32 -26.39 -33.24
CA SER A 185 9.89 -27.79 -33.05
C SER A 185 8.38 -27.96 -32.80
N ILE A 186 7.61 -26.88 -32.61
CA ILE A 186 6.17 -26.92 -32.34
C ILE A 186 5.47 -25.71 -32.98
N ASP A 187 4.34 -25.94 -33.67
CA ASP A 187 3.51 -24.89 -34.29
C ASP A 187 2.79 -24.05 -33.21
N PHE A 188 3.33 -22.86 -32.95
CA PHE A 188 3.03 -22.04 -31.77
C PHE A 188 1.60 -21.45 -31.80
N GLY A 189 1.01 -21.30 -32.99
CA GLY A 189 -0.32 -20.73 -33.18
C GLY A 189 -1.46 -21.57 -32.61
N GLU A 190 -1.31 -22.91 -32.59
CA GLU A 190 -2.29 -23.81 -31.97
C GLU A 190 -2.07 -23.98 -30.45
N TRP A 191 -0.83 -23.79 -29.98
CA TRP A 191 -0.48 -23.98 -28.56
C TRP A 191 -0.91 -22.79 -27.68
N PHE A 192 -0.85 -21.57 -28.21
CA PHE A 192 -1.25 -20.34 -27.52
C PHE A 192 -2.73 -20.01 -27.73
N ASN A 193 -3.63 -20.91 -27.30
CA ASN A 193 -5.05 -20.58 -27.29
C ASN A 193 -5.37 -19.61 -26.14
N GLU A 194 -5.90 -18.45 -26.52
CA GLU A 194 -6.01 -17.22 -25.72
C GLU A 194 -6.83 -17.36 -24.44
N LYS A 195 -7.60 -18.45 -24.31
CA LYS A 195 -8.58 -18.66 -23.25
C LYS A 195 -8.15 -19.59 -22.11
N ASP A 196 -7.05 -20.34 -22.23
CA ASP A 196 -6.77 -21.38 -21.20
C ASP A 196 -5.28 -21.74 -20.98
N LEU A 197 -4.47 -20.71 -20.68
CA LEU A 197 -3.03 -20.85 -20.43
C LEU A 197 -2.69 -21.82 -19.28
N LYS A 198 -3.55 -21.90 -18.26
CA LYS A 198 -3.39 -22.82 -17.12
C LYS A 198 -3.52 -24.27 -17.57
N ALA A 199 -4.48 -24.57 -18.46
CA ALA A 199 -4.61 -25.89 -19.06
C ALA A 199 -3.43 -26.23 -19.98
N SER A 200 -2.88 -25.26 -20.72
CA SER A 200 -1.68 -25.48 -21.54
C SER A 200 -0.43 -25.79 -20.70
N LEU A 201 -0.26 -25.12 -19.55
CA LEU A 201 0.81 -25.37 -18.57
C LEU A 201 0.70 -26.75 -17.92
N GLU A 202 -0.51 -27.13 -17.49
CA GLU A 202 -0.77 -28.45 -16.92
C GLU A 202 -0.57 -29.55 -17.97
N ARG A 203 -1.02 -29.36 -19.22
CA ARG A 203 -0.74 -30.31 -20.31
C ARG A 203 0.75 -30.47 -20.58
N LEU A 204 1.54 -29.42 -20.37
CA LEU A 204 2.99 -29.46 -20.55
C LEU A 204 3.68 -30.18 -19.39
N LYS A 205 3.26 -29.93 -18.14
CA LYS A 205 3.71 -30.69 -16.96
C LYS A 205 3.34 -32.17 -17.08
N GLU A 206 2.13 -32.46 -17.55
CA GLU A 206 1.64 -33.82 -17.71
C GLU A 206 2.35 -34.54 -18.87
N ARG A 207 2.55 -33.89 -20.03
CA ARG A 207 3.37 -34.45 -21.11
C ARG A 207 4.84 -34.63 -20.70
N ALA A 208 5.40 -33.73 -19.90
CA ALA A 208 6.76 -33.87 -19.37
C ALA A 208 6.90 -35.01 -18.35
N ARG A 209 5.81 -35.35 -17.63
CA ARG A 209 5.75 -36.55 -16.77
C ARG A 209 5.64 -37.84 -17.57
N VAL A 210 4.93 -37.81 -18.70
CA VAL A 210 4.63 -39.00 -19.52
C VAL A 210 5.73 -39.31 -20.55
N ASP A 211 6.42 -38.30 -21.08
CA ASP A 211 7.41 -38.46 -22.15
C ASP A 211 8.79 -37.96 -21.70
N ALA A 212 9.62 -38.89 -21.19
CA ALA A 212 10.94 -38.66 -20.61
C ALA A 212 12.05 -38.46 -21.67
N THR A 213 11.77 -37.75 -22.74
CA THR A 213 12.84 -37.20 -23.58
C THR A 213 13.48 -36.02 -22.85
N GLY A 214 14.81 -35.99 -22.73
CA GLY A 214 15.54 -34.96 -21.97
C GLY A 214 15.26 -33.50 -22.40
N PHE A 215 14.61 -33.31 -23.55
CA PHE A 215 14.10 -32.04 -24.04
C PHE A 215 12.93 -31.49 -23.19
N ASN A 216 11.95 -32.32 -22.83
CA ASN A 216 10.76 -31.91 -22.06
C ASN A 216 11.09 -31.59 -20.59
N ALA A 217 12.00 -32.34 -19.97
CA ALA A 217 12.48 -32.07 -18.62
C ALA A 217 13.24 -30.73 -18.53
N ARG A 218 14.10 -30.42 -19.51
CA ARG A 218 14.80 -29.13 -19.59
C ARG A 218 13.87 -27.95 -19.78
N ILE A 219 12.80 -28.13 -20.58
CA ILE A 219 11.77 -27.10 -20.78
C ILE A 219 11.05 -26.83 -19.47
N THR A 220 10.66 -27.87 -18.74
CA THR A 220 9.93 -27.73 -17.46
C THR A 220 10.79 -27.07 -16.38
N GLU A 221 12.05 -27.48 -16.25
CA GLU A 221 13.00 -26.90 -15.30
C GLU A 221 13.31 -25.43 -15.63
N LYS A 222 13.52 -25.08 -16.91
CA LYS A 222 13.67 -23.68 -17.33
C LYS A 222 12.40 -22.87 -17.09
N LEU A 223 11.22 -23.45 -17.30
CA LEU A 223 9.94 -22.78 -17.06
C LEU A 223 9.72 -22.49 -15.57
N GLU A 224 10.03 -23.45 -14.70
CA GLU A 224 9.97 -23.27 -13.25
C GLU A 224 11.00 -22.25 -12.77
N GLN A 225 12.24 -22.27 -13.30
CA GLN A 225 13.23 -21.22 -13.04
C GLN A 225 12.74 -19.84 -13.49
N LEU A 226 12.04 -19.74 -14.63
CA LEU A 226 11.46 -18.47 -15.10
C LEU A 226 10.32 -17.99 -14.19
N ILE A 227 9.50 -18.90 -13.66
CA ILE A 227 8.41 -18.59 -12.73
C ILE A 227 8.96 -18.14 -11.37
N ASP A 228 9.95 -18.82 -10.81
CA ASP A 228 10.57 -18.40 -9.55
C ASP A 228 11.30 -17.05 -9.70
N ARG A 229 11.92 -16.82 -10.86
CA ARG A 229 12.57 -15.55 -11.19
C ARG A 229 11.57 -14.40 -11.41
N ALA A 230 10.29 -14.69 -11.68
CA ALA A 230 9.21 -13.71 -11.84
C ALA A 230 8.81 -13.02 -10.52
N LYS A 231 9.05 -13.65 -9.36
CA LYS A 231 8.70 -13.12 -8.02
C LYS A 231 9.35 -11.77 -7.70
N GLY A 232 10.60 -11.54 -8.13
CA GLY A 232 11.29 -10.25 -7.93
C GLY A 232 10.78 -9.11 -8.81
N MET A 233 9.94 -9.40 -9.80
CA MET A 233 9.46 -8.45 -10.82
C MET A 233 7.97 -8.10 -10.62
N GLN A 234 7.41 -8.51 -9.48
CA GLN A 234 6.00 -8.38 -9.09
C GLN A 234 5.54 -6.92 -9.01
N HIS A 235 6.39 -6.05 -8.45
CA HIS A 235 6.11 -4.63 -8.28
C HIS A 235 6.00 -3.90 -9.63
N LEU A 236 6.94 -4.11 -10.55
CA LEU A 236 6.97 -3.38 -11.83
C LEU A 236 5.79 -3.76 -12.76
N VAL A 237 5.48 -5.06 -12.84
CA VAL A 237 4.37 -5.54 -13.68
C VAL A 237 3.00 -5.13 -13.12
N SER A 238 2.88 -5.05 -11.79
CA SER A 238 1.65 -4.54 -11.16
C SER A 238 1.51 -3.02 -11.25
N ALA A 239 2.63 -2.28 -11.23
CA ALA A 239 2.64 -0.82 -11.35
C ALA A 239 2.32 -0.32 -12.77
N PHE A 240 2.76 -1.04 -13.82
CA PHE A 240 2.59 -0.65 -15.22
C PHE A 240 1.87 -1.74 -16.05
N PRO A 241 0.57 -1.98 -15.80
CA PRO A 241 -0.19 -3.04 -16.48
C PRO A 241 -0.28 -2.83 -18.01
N GLY A 242 -0.30 -1.57 -18.47
CA GLY A 242 -0.36 -1.19 -19.88
C GLY A 242 0.99 -1.16 -20.62
N MET A 243 2.09 -1.57 -20.00
CA MET A 243 3.43 -1.50 -20.59
C MET A 243 3.55 -2.38 -21.85
N THR A 244 4.15 -1.87 -22.93
CA THR A 244 4.38 -2.60 -24.19
C THR A 244 5.87 -2.58 -24.56
N SER A 245 6.38 -3.64 -25.21
CA SER A 245 7.80 -3.74 -25.58
C SER A 245 7.97 -3.77 -27.09
N ARG A 246 8.83 -2.91 -27.66
CA ARG A 246 9.06 -2.88 -29.12
C ARG A 246 9.70 -4.15 -29.67
N ARG A 247 10.49 -4.86 -28.85
CA ARG A 247 11.22 -6.07 -29.28
C ARG A 247 10.55 -7.37 -28.83
N HIS A 248 9.77 -7.32 -27.75
CA HIS A 248 9.33 -8.52 -27.02
C HIS A 248 7.86 -8.43 -26.58
N ASP A 249 6.96 -7.89 -27.41
CA ASP A 249 5.56 -7.62 -26.99
C ASP A 249 4.75 -8.91 -26.75
N VAL A 250 4.96 -9.93 -27.58
CA VAL A 250 4.32 -11.25 -27.46
C VAL A 250 4.81 -11.96 -26.18
N GLN A 251 6.11 -11.87 -25.92
CA GLN A 251 6.80 -12.41 -24.75
C GLN A 251 6.34 -11.72 -23.46
N LEU A 252 6.24 -10.38 -23.48
CA LEU A 252 5.77 -9.58 -22.35
C LEU A 252 4.31 -9.90 -22.02
N THR A 253 3.49 -10.08 -23.05
CA THR A 253 2.07 -10.47 -22.88
C THR A 253 1.94 -11.89 -22.34
N ALA A 254 2.74 -12.83 -22.84
CA ALA A 254 2.83 -14.20 -22.31
C ALA A 254 3.29 -14.21 -20.85
N PHE A 255 4.30 -13.41 -20.50
CA PHE A 255 4.83 -13.27 -19.14
C PHE A 255 3.79 -12.67 -18.17
N LYS A 256 3.11 -11.59 -18.56
CA LYS A 256 1.99 -11.00 -17.78
C LYS A 256 0.89 -12.02 -17.50
N ARG A 257 0.59 -12.90 -18.46
CA ARG A 257 -0.43 -13.95 -18.32
C ARG A 257 0.05 -15.13 -17.46
N LEU A 258 1.30 -15.59 -17.62
CA LEU A 258 1.95 -16.60 -16.77
C LEU A 258 1.92 -16.20 -15.29
N PHE A 259 2.19 -14.93 -15.01
CA PHE A 259 2.17 -14.37 -13.66
C PHE A 259 0.76 -14.39 -13.04
N ASN A 260 -0.28 -14.02 -13.80
CA ASN A 260 -1.67 -14.03 -13.32
C ASN A 260 -2.20 -15.45 -13.01
N VAL A 261 -1.67 -16.48 -13.69
CA VAL A 261 -2.07 -17.89 -13.50
C VAL A 261 -1.46 -18.48 -12.23
N HIS A 262 -0.19 -18.17 -11.91
CA HIS A 262 0.50 -18.77 -10.75
C HIS A 262 -0.03 -18.28 -9.39
N ARG A 263 -0.75 -17.14 -9.37
CA ARG A 263 -1.51 -16.64 -8.19
C ARG A 263 -2.51 -17.67 -7.64
N SER A 264 -2.93 -18.64 -8.46
CA SER A 264 -3.95 -19.64 -8.11
C SER A 264 -3.42 -21.02 -7.70
N ALA A 265 -2.09 -21.21 -7.62
CA ALA A 265 -1.49 -22.52 -7.39
C ALA A 265 -0.61 -22.60 -6.12
N THR A 266 -0.17 -21.47 -5.56
CA THR A 266 0.81 -21.45 -4.45
C THR A 266 0.18 -21.58 -3.05
N GLU A 267 -1.08 -21.99 -2.92
CA GLU A 267 -1.79 -22.15 -1.62
C GLU A 267 -1.55 -23.52 -0.94
N HIS A 268 -0.85 -24.45 -1.57
CA HIS A 268 -0.59 -25.77 -1.01
C HIS A 268 0.87 -26.18 -1.16
N THR A 269 1.69 -25.89 -0.13
CA THR A 269 2.80 -26.73 0.41
C THR A 269 3.85 -25.84 1.10
N ALA A 270 4.05 -26.03 2.41
CA ALA A 270 5.35 -26.15 3.11
C ALA A 270 5.22 -25.84 4.62
N MET A 271 5.39 -26.88 5.44
CA MET A 271 5.68 -26.84 6.88
C MET A 271 7.12 -27.34 7.06
N ASP A 272 7.97 -26.60 7.81
CA ASP A 272 8.82 -27.13 8.91
C ASP A 272 9.99 -26.19 9.35
N ALA A 273 10.08 -26.00 10.68
CA ALA A 273 11.21 -25.67 11.59
C ALA A 273 11.89 -24.25 11.58
N PRO A 274 12.70 -23.87 12.61
CA PRO A 274 12.37 -23.68 14.03
C PRO A 274 12.73 -22.27 14.59
N ARG A 275 12.17 -21.93 15.78
CA ARG A 275 12.30 -20.64 16.49
C ARG A 275 13.60 -20.53 17.31
N GLY A 276 14.26 -19.37 17.21
CA GLY A 276 15.37 -18.95 18.07
C GLY A 276 15.00 -17.73 18.94
N SER A 277 15.40 -17.77 20.20
CA SER A 277 15.12 -16.81 21.28
C SER A 277 16.00 -15.55 21.23
N ALA A 278 15.42 -14.40 21.57
CA ALA A 278 16.16 -13.24 22.07
C ALA A 278 15.48 -12.72 23.34
N ARG A 279 15.82 -13.35 24.46
CA ARG A 279 15.73 -12.73 25.78
C ARG A 279 16.96 -11.85 25.94
N ASP A 280 16.80 -10.83 26.78
CA ASP A 280 17.81 -9.87 27.24
C ASP A 280 17.87 -8.57 26.44
N ALA A 281 17.02 -7.61 26.81
CA ALA A 281 17.39 -6.20 26.92
C ALA A 281 16.21 -5.33 27.40
N LEU A 282 15.76 -5.46 28.65
CA LEU A 282 14.88 -4.43 29.25
C LEU A 282 15.16 -4.26 30.75
N GLN A 283 16.13 -3.40 31.08
CA GLN A 283 16.19 -2.73 32.38
C GLN A 283 15.65 -1.30 32.23
N GLY A 284 14.73 -0.96 33.12
CA GLY A 284 13.89 0.22 33.04
C GLY A 284 14.54 1.53 33.50
N SER A 285 13.92 2.63 33.08
CA SER A 285 13.96 3.89 33.81
C SER A 285 12.54 4.48 33.83
N THR A 286 12.05 4.80 35.02
CA THR A 286 10.72 5.38 35.26
C THR A 286 10.75 6.87 34.91
N ARG A 287 10.44 7.19 33.65
CA ARG A 287 10.19 8.58 33.23
C ARG A 287 8.70 8.90 33.39
N PRO A 288 8.32 10.10 33.84
CA PRO A 288 6.93 10.53 33.83
C PRO A 288 6.43 10.53 32.38
N VAL A 289 5.40 9.73 32.10
CA VAL A 289 4.84 9.61 30.75
C VAL A 289 4.01 10.84 30.43
N LEU A 290 4.37 11.50 29.33
CA LEU A 290 3.66 12.66 28.80
C LEU A 290 2.29 12.20 28.29
N GLN A 291 1.21 12.77 28.83
CA GLN A 291 -0.16 12.46 28.40
C GLN A 291 -0.68 13.53 27.43
N PRO A 292 -1.57 13.14 26.48
CA PRO A 292 -2.31 14.10 25.67
C PRO A 292 -3.14 15.02 26.57
N SER A 293 -3.11 16.34 26.32
CA SER A 293 -3.81 17.32 27.15
C SER A 293 -5.01 17.98 26.46
N GLY A 294 -5.13 17.85 25.14
CA GLY A 294 -6.22 18.42 24.35
C GLY A 294 -6.86 17.43 23.39
N VAL A 295 -8.11 17.68 23.00
CA VAL A 295 -8.89 16.80 22.10
C VAL A 295 -8.13 16.47 20.82
N VAL A 296 -7.46 17.46 20.21
CA VAL A 296 -6.66 17.26 18.99
C VAL A 296 -5.44 16.36 19.23
N GLU A 297 -4.79 16.45 20.40
CA GLU A 297 -3.69 15.54 20.76
C GLU A 297 -4.20 14.10 20.88
N PHE A 298 -5.39 13.91 21.48
CA PHE A 298 -6.03 12.59 21.55
C PHE A 298 -6.37 12.06 20.16
N LEU A 299 -6.96 12.87 19.29
CA LEU A 299 -7.27 12.46 17.91
C LEU A 299 -6.01 12.13 17.11
N PHE A 300 -4.93 12.88 17.31
CA PHE A 300 -3.65 12.59 16.67
C PHE A 300 -3.10 11.23 17.10
N VAL A 301 -3.04 10.99 18.41
CA VAL A 301 -2.59 9.71 18.97
C VAL A 301 -3.48 8.57 18.50
N PHE A 302 -4.80 8.77 18.51
CA PHE A 302 -5.77 7.80 17.97
C PHE A 302 -5.42 7.41 16.53
N LEU A 303 -5.33 8.38 15.63
CA LEU A 303 -5.11 8.14 14.20
C LEU A 303 -3.77 7.45 13.93
N VAL A 304 -2.70 7.93 14.58
CA VAL A 304 -1.35 7.37 14.40
C VAL A 304 -1.28 5.95 14.94
N SER A 305 -1.85 5.69 16.13
CA SER A 305 -1.89 4.34 16.71
C SER A 305 -2.80 3.40 15.92
N SER A 306 -3.92 3.88 15.37
CA SER A 306 -4.78 3.10 14.48
C SER A 306 -4.09 2.70 13.18
N PHE A 307 -3.26 3.58 12.62
CA PHE A 307 -2.48 3.28 11.42
C PHE A 307 -1.32 2.32 11.73
N LEU A 308 -0.47 2.66 12.70
CA LEU A 308 0.71 1.88 13.03
C LEU A 308 0.34 0.50 13.58
N GLY A 309 -0.75 0.38 14.34
CA GLY A 309 -1.29 -0.91 14.76
C GLY A 309 -1.64 -1.80 13.57
N SER A 310 -2.32 -1.26 12.55
CA SER A 310 -2.64 -2.00 11.33
C SER A 310 -1.40 -2.43 10.54
N VAL A 311 -0.38 -1.56 10.48
CA VAL A 311 0.91 -1.89 9.85
C VAL A 311 1.61 -3.02 10.61
N ILE A 312 1.70 -2.93 11.93
CA ILE A 312 2.33 -3.96 12.78
C ILE A 312 1.60 -5.29 12.64
N GLU A 313 0.27 -5.29 12.67
CA GLU A 313 -0.54 -6.50 12.51
C GLU A 313 -0.38 -7.11 11.11
N THR A 314 -0.31 -6.27 10.08
CA THR A 314 -0.06 -6.71 8.69
C THR A 314 1.34 -7.33 8.57
N LEU A 315 2.37 -6.70 9.12
CA LEU A 315 3.74 -7.23 9.13
C LEU A 315 3.85 -8.54 9.92
N TRP A 316 3.17 -8.62 11.07
CA TRP A 316 3.09 -9.85 11.86
C TRP A 316 2.40 -10.96 11.08
N GLY A 317 1.28 -10.66 10.41
CA GLY A 317 0.58 -11.61 9.53
C GLY A 317 1.48 -12.14 8.42
N LEU A 318 2.26 -11.27 7.77
CA LEU A 318 3.23 -11.63 6.73
C LEU A 318 4.38 -12.50 7.28
N GLY A 319 4.89 -12.18 8.47
CA GLY A 319 5.99 -12.92 9.09
C GLY A 319 5.60 -14.25 9.76
N SER A 320 4.33 -14.40 10.12
CA SER A 320 3.81 -15.59 10.85
C SER A 320 3.23 -16.67 9.94
N GLY A 321 3.30 -16.48 8.62
CA GLY A 321 2.65 -17.36 7.65
C GLY A 321 1.11 -17.25 7.64
N GLY A 322 0.56 -16.13 8.12
CA GLY A 322 -0.88 -15.87 8.08
C GLY A 322 -1.34 -15.48 6.67
N VAL A 323 -2.66 -15.50 6.44
CA VAL A 323 -3.25 -15.06 5.16
C VAL A 323 -2.73 -13.66 4.82
N PRO A 324 -2.02 -13.48 3.69
CA PRO A 324 -1.48 -12.20 3.28
C PRO A 324 -2.63 -11.26 2.94
N GLY A 325 -2.76 -10.17 3.69
CA GLY A 325 -3.84 -9.21 3.54
C GLY A 325 -3.64 -8.03 4.47
N ILE A 326 -4.13 -6.85 4.06
CA ILE A 326 -4.08 -5.63 4.86
C ILE A 326 -5.00 -5.80 6.07
N ARG A 327 -4.46 -5.74 7.29
CA ARG A 327 -5.21 -5.88 8.54
C ARG A 327 -5.85 -4.56 8.97
N SER A 328 -6.64 -3.98 8.08
CA SER A 328 -7.45 -2.79 8.37
C SER A 328 -8.88 -3.22 8.73
N ALA A 329 -9.51 -2.48 9.64
CA ALA A 329 -10.92 -2.66 9.98
C ALA A 329 -11.86 -1.83 9.08
N LEU A 330 -11.30 -1.04 8.15
CA LEU A 330 -12.05 -0.14 7.27
C LEU A 330 -11.86 -0.52 5.80
N VAL A 331 -12.84 -0.16 4.98
CA VAL A 331 -12.90 -0.53 3.57
C VAL A 331 -12.02 0.37 2.71
N PHE A 332 -11.89 1.67 3.02
CA PHE A 332 -11.06 2.59 2.25
C PHE A 332 -9.68 2.87 2.85
N GLY A 333 -9.55 2.87 4.18
CA GLY A 333 -8.33 3.28 4.89
C GLY A 333 -7.40 2.15 5.33
N TYR A 334 -6.24 2.52 5.89
CA TYR A 334 -5.35 1.60 6.63
C TYR A 334 -5.52 1.74 8.14
N LEU A 335 -6.59 2.39 8.57
CA LEU A 335 -6.86 2.59 9.98
C LEU A 335 -7.55 1.36 10.52
N ASN A 336 -7.10 0.92 11.68
CA ASN A 336 -7.84 0.02 12.52
C ASN A 336 -8.20 0.78 13.82
N PRO A 337 -9.45 1.29 13.93
CA PRO A 337 -9.91 2.05 15.09
C PRO A 337 -9.70 1.34 16.42
N LEU A 338 -9.68 0.00 16.43
CA LEU A 338 -9.48 -0.80 17.64
C LEU A 338 -8.15 -0.47 18.32
N TYR A 339 -7.05 -0.44 17.57
CA TYR A 339 -5.73 -0.11 18.12
C TYR A 339 -5.65 1.32 18.66
N GLY A 340 -6.23 2.27 17.94
CA GLY A 340 -6.29 3.67 18.39
C GLY A 340 -7.06 3.82 19.70
N SER A 341 -8.23 3.19 19.80
CA SER A 341 -9.05 3.21 21.02
C SER A 341 -8.39 2.49 22.19
N ALA A 342 -7.74 1.35 21.95
CA ALA A 342 -7.05 0.59 22.98
C ALA A 342 -5.88 1.38 23.57
N ILE A 343 -5.04 2.01 22.74
CA ILE A 343 -3.91 2.81 23.23
C ILE A 343 -4.39 4.01 24.04
N ILE A 344 -5.47 4.69 23.65
CA ILE A 344 -6.03 5.80 24.44
C ILE A 344 -6.55 5.32 25.79
N ALA A 345 -7.33 4.22 25.82
CA ALA A 345 -7.87 3.68 27.05
C ALA A 345 -6.75 3.25 28.00
N LEU A 346 -5.75 2.52 27.48
CA LEU A 346 -4.61 2.06 28.25
C LEU A 346 -3.69 3.20 28.68
N SER A 347 -3.54 4.27 27.90
CA SER A 347 -2.70 5.42 28.29
C SER A 347 -3.33 6.18 29.47
N VAL A 348 -4.66 6.36 29.46
CA VAL A 348 -5.40 6.95 30.57
C VAL A 348 -5.35 6.05 31.81
N LEU A 349 -5.48 4.73 31.64
CA LEU A 349 -5.33 3.79 32.75
C LEU A 349 -3.92 3.83 33.34
N TYR A 350 -2.90 3.81 32.48
CA TYR A 350 -1.49 3.88 32.88
C TYR A 350 -1.18 5.12 33.72
N SER A 351 -1.81 6.26 33.43
CA SER A 351 -1.59 7.49 34.19
C SER A 351 -2.02 7.36 35.66
N ARG A 352 -2.93 6.43 35.98
CA ARG A 352 -3.41 6.15 37.35
C ARG A 352 -2.56 5.11 38.09
N ILE A 353 -1.89 4.23 37.35
CA ILE A 353 -1.14 3.08 37.88
C ILE A 353 0.35 3.13 37.56
N SER A 354 0.87 4.27 37.08
CA SER A 354 2.27 4.41 36.62
C SER A 354 3.34 4.08 37.66
N LYS A 355 2.97 4.06 38.95
CA LYS A 355 3.84 3.66 40.07
C LYS A 355 3.91 2.15 40.30
N TRP A 356 3.03 1.38 39.66
CA TRP A 356 2.99 -0.08 39.80
C TRP A 356 4.21 -0.69 39.11
N ARG A 357 4.61 -1.90 39.54
CA ARG A 357 5.65 -2.68 38.87
C ARG A 357 5.16 -3.07 37.47
N ASP A 358 6.06 -3.09 36.48
CA ASP A 358 5.74 -3.42 35.08
C ASP A 358 4.91 -4.71 34.94
N LEU A 359 5.23 -5.75 35.72
CA LEU A 359 4.46 -7.00 35.74
C LEU A 359 2.99 -6.78 36.13
N GLY A 360 2.72 -5.98 37.16
CA GLY A 360 1.36 -5.66 37.59
C GLY A 360 0.60 -4.85 36.55
N VAL A 361 1.29 -3.95 35.84
CA VAL A 361 0.70 -3.19 34.72
C VAL A 361 0.35 -4.12 33.56
N ILE A 362 1.25 -5.02 33.17
CA ILE A 362 1.02 -5.97 32.07
C ILE A 362 -0.16 -6.90 32.37
N VAL A 363 -0.29 -7.39 33.60
CA VAL A 363 -1.43 -8.24 34.01
C VAL A 363 -2.75 -7.47 33.90
N LEU A 364 -2.80 -6.23 34.40
CA LEU A 364 -4.00 -5.41 34.31
C LEU A 364 -4.33 -5.04 32.85
N PHE A 365 -3.32 -4.68 32.04
CA PHE A 365 -3.50 -4.43 30.61
C PHE A 365 -4.05 -5.65 29.89
N SER A 366 -3.57 -6.86 30.24
CA SER A 366 -4.06 -8.10 29.64
C SER A 366 -5.53 -8.32 29.94
N ALA A 367 -5.95 -8.10 31.20
CA ALA A 367 -7.36 -8.20 31.58
C ALA A 367 -8.24 -7.17 30.86
N VAL A 368 -7.79 -5.92 30.77
CA VAL A 368 -8.53 -4.84 30.10
C VAL A 368 -8.61 -5.07 28.60
N LEU A 369 -7.52 -5.48 27.95
CA LEU A 369 -7.52 -5.82 26.53
C LEU A 369 -8.42 -7.02 26.24
N TYR A 370 -8.38 -8.07 27.08
CA TYR A 370 -9.27 -9.21 26.92
C TYR A 370 -10.75 -8.79 27.01
N LEU A 371 -11.12 -8.00 28.01
CA LEU A 371 -12.48 -7.48 28.15
C LEU A 371 -12.86 -6.57 26.97
N PHE A 372 -11.93 -5.74 26.50
CA PHE A 372 -12.14 -4.86 25.36
C PHE A 372 -12.44 -5.64 24.08
N VAL A 373 -11.66 -6.68 23.78
CA VAL A 373 -11.91 -7.51 22.58
C VAL A 373 -13.23 -8.28 22.72
N LEU A 374 -13.57 -8.81 23.91
CA LEU A 374 -14.88 -9.43 24.15
C LEU A 374 -16.04 -8.46 23.92
N LEU A 375 -15.92 -7.23 24.41
CA LEU A 375 -16.94 -6.19 24.22
C LEU A 375 -17.12 -5.86 22.73
N VAL A 376 -16.02 -5.69 22.00
CA VAL A 376 -16.07 -5.42 20.55
C VAL A 376 -16.67 -6.60 19.79
N GLY A 377 -16.30 -7.83 20.14
CA GLY A 377 -16.88 -9.04 19.56
C GLY A 377 -18.39 -9.11 19.79
N LEU A 378 -18.85 -8.83 21.02
CA LEU A 378 -20.27 -8.78 21.36
C LEU A 378 -21.00 -7.68 20.58
N LEU A 379 -20.43 -6.47 20.50
CA LEU A 379 -21.01 -5.37 19.73
C LEU A 379 -21.10 -5.73 18.24
N GLN A 380 -20.10 -6.39 17.69
CA GLN A 380 -20.10 -6.83 16.30
C GLN A 380 -21.20 -7.87 16.06
N ASP A 381 -21.35 -8.84 16.95
CA ASP A 381 -22.39 -9.87 16.84
C ASP A 381 -23.79 -9.25 16.93
N VAL A 382 -24.04 -8.38 17.92
CA VAL A 382 -25.34 -7.72 18.13
C VAL A 382 -25.70 -6.75 17.00
N LEU A 383 -24.72 -5.99 16.47
CA LEU A 383 -24.99 -4.95 15.48
C LEU A 383 -24.93 -5.43 14.03
N LEU A 384 -24.12 -6.46 13.76
CA LEU A 384 -23.82 -6.90 12.40
C LEU A 384 -24.12 -8.39 12.17
N SER A 385 -24.45 -9.19 13.18
CA SER A 385 -24.60 -10.65 13.07
C SER A 385 -23.41 -11.29 12.33
N SER A 386 -22.21 -10.81 12.68
CA SER A 386 -20.95 -11.29 12.12
C SER A 386 -19.90 -11.46 13.22
N GLY A 387 -19.04 -12.45 13.03
CA GLY A 387 -17.89 -12.74 13.88
C GLY A 387 -16.58 -12.53 13.14
N THR A 388 -15.61 -11.91 13.82
CA THR A 388 -14.21 -11.77 13.35
C THR A 388 -13.23 -12.61 14.16
N TRP A 389 -13.63 -13.06 15.36
CA TRP A 389 -12.79 -13.82 16.28
C TRP A 389 -13.54 -15.05 16.80
N SER A 390 -12.88 -16.21 16.84
CA SER A 390 -13.40 -17.40 17.52
C SER A 390 -12.65 -17.64 18.83
N PHE A 391 -13.29 -17.35 19.96
CA PHE A 391 -12.76 -17.64 21.30
C PHE A 391 -13.07 -19.08 21.69
N VAL A 392 -12.17 -20.02 21.40
CA VAL A 392 -12.25 -21.39 21.92
C VAL A 392 -11.33 -21.45 23.14
N GLY A 393 -11.86 -21.11 24.32
CA GLY A 393 -11.22 -21.30 25.64
C GLY A 393 -10.00 -20.41 25.97
N PRO A 394 -9.69 -20.20 27.26
CA PRO A 394 -8.55 -19.38 27.70
C PRO A 394 -7.17 -20.01 27.42
N PHE A 395 -7.09 -21.31 27.09
CA PHE A 395 -5.82 -22.05 26.92
C PHE A 395 -5.71 -22.89 25.63
N ASP A 396 -6.74 -22.95 24.78
CA ASP A 396 -6.69 -23.80 23.57
C ASP A 396 -6.01 -23.07 22.40
N SER A 397 -4.78 -23.48 22.14
CA SER A 397 -3.87 -22.91 21.13
C SER A 397 -4.03 -23.50 19.73
N VAL A 398 -5.00 -24.40 19.50
CA VAL A 398 -5.02 -25.21 18.27
C VAL A 398 -5.85 -24.58 17.14
N ARG A 399 -6.84 -23.70 17.41
CA ARG A 399 -7.61 -23.00 16.37
C ARG A 399 -8.17 -21.60 16.72
N GLY A 400 -7.88 -21.06 17.91
CA GLY A 400 -8.40 -19.75 18.33
C GLY A 400 -7.45 -18.60 18.01
N ASP A 401 -7.91 -17.63 17.19
CA ASP A 401 -7.11 -16.50 16.69
C ASP A 401 -6.54 -15.56 17.77
N HIS A 402 -6.87 -15.73 19.06
CA HIS A 402 -6.37 -14.92 20.19
C HIS A 402 -6.14 -15.75 21.46
N SER A 403 -5.00 -16.43 21.56
CA SER A 403 -4.59 -17.08 22.81
C SER A 403 -4.30 -16.05 23.91
N LEU A 404 -4.45 -16.42 25.19
CA LEU A 404 -4.08 -15.57 26.33
C LEU A 404 -2.62 -15.06 26.23
N LEU A 405 -1.74 -15.86 25.63
CA LEU A 405 -0.36 -15.48 25.31
C LEU A 405 -0.27 -14.28 24.36
N PHE A 406 -1.14 -14.22 23.35
CA PHE A 406 -1.20 -13.11 22.39
C PHE A 406 -1.63 -11.81 23.08
N ILE A 407 -2.62 -11.87 23.97
CA ILE A 407 -3.07 -10.71 24.73
C ILE A 407 -1.99 -10.21 25.70
N VAL A 408 -1.26 -11.12 26.32
CA VAL A 408 -0.09 -10.77 27.14
C VAL A 408 0.99 -10.10 26.29
N ALA A 409 1.27 -10.62 25.08
CA ALA A 409 2.24 -10.00 24.17
C ALA A 409 1.80 -8.59 23.73
N LEU A 410 0.52 -8.40 23.39
CA LEU A 410 -0.05 -7.08 23.10
C LEU A 410 0.01 -6.14 24.31
N SER A 411 -0.11 -6.67 25.53
CA SER A 411 0.00 -5.88 26.75
C SER A 411 1.42 -5.37 26.98
N VAL A 412 2.42 -6.21 26.73
CA VAL A 412 3.84 -5.80 26.75
C VAL A 412 4.10 -4.73 25.68
N LEU A 413 3.60 -4.94 24.46
CA LEU A 413 3.76 -3.99 23.37
C LEU A 413 3.07 -2.65 23.68
N SER A 414 1.88 -2.69 24.29
CA SER A 414 1.13 -1.50 24.69
C SER A 414 1.86 -0.71 25.78
N LEU A 415 2.49 -1.40 26.74
CA LEU A 415 3.32 -0.76 27.76
C LEU A 415 4.54 -0.06 27.14
N PHE A 416 5.24 -0.72 26.21
CA PHE A 416 6.34 -0.12 25.45
C PHE A 416 5.86 1.09 24.65
N TRP A 417 4.71 0.98 23.98
CA TRP A 417 4.13 2.08 23.21
C TRP A 417 3.87 3.30 24.09
N ILE A 418 3.22 3.11 25.23
CA ILE A 418 2.84 4.21 26.14
C ILE A 418 4.07 4.84 26.78
N ARG A 419 5.08 4.05 27.14
CA ARG A 419 6.28 4.55 27.83
C ARG A 419 7.26 5.23 26.87
N ASP A 420 7.47 4.64 25.70
CA ASP A 420 8.60 4.97 24.83
C ASP A 420 8.17 5.70 23.55
N ILE A 421 7.04 5.32 22.94
CA ILE A 421 6.57 5.91 21.66
C ILE A 421 5.66 7.13 21.87
N LEU A 422 4.73 7.05 22.83
CA LEU A 422 3.75 8.11 23.08
C LEU A 422 4.38 9.47 23.41
N PRO A 423 5.45 9.58 24.24
CA PRO A 423 6.11 10.85 24.49
C PRO A 423 6.76 11.45 23.23
N LEU A 424 7.28 10.60 22.33
CA LEU A 424 7.84 11.02 21.05
C LEU A 424 6.74 11.59 20.15
N LEU A 425 5.60 10.90 20.04
CA LEU A 425 4.45 11.35 19.24
C LEU A 425 3.92 12.69 19.71
N ILE A 426 3.72 12.86 21.01
CA ILE A 426 3.26 14.14 21.58
C ILE A 426 4.33 15.22 21.38
N GLY A 427 5.61 14.89 21.52
CA GLY A 427 6.71 15.80 21.24
C GLY A 427 6.74 16.28 19.79
N VAL A 428 6.42 15.41 18.83
CA VAL A 428 6.26 15.77 17.42
C VAL A 428 5.04 16.67 17.24
N PHE A 429 3.87 16.28 17.79
CA PHE A 429 2.65 17.05 17.67
C PHE A 429 2.79 18.47 18.22
N ARG A 430 3.41 18.64 19.39
CA ARG A 430 3.58 19.95 20.04
C ARG A 430 4.54 20.89 19.30
N LYS A 431 5.38 20.35 18.40
CA LYS A 431 6.20 21.15 17.49
C LYS A 431 5.43 21.59 16.24
N MET A 432 4.26 21.02 15.98
CA MET A 432 3.40 21.42 14.86
C MET A 432 2.62 22.70 15.19
N ASN A 433 2.25 23.46 14.16
CA ASN A 433 1.33 24.58 14.33
C ASN A 433 -0.04 24.05 14.80
N ARG A 434 -0.49 24.49 15.98
CA ARG A 434 -1.69 23.98 16.65
C ARG A 434 -2.96 24.13 15.81
N ASN A 435 -3.13 25.24 15.10
CA ASN A 435 -4.34 25.49 14.31
C ASN A 435 -4.37 24.63 13.04
N PHE A 436 -3.23 24.52 12.36
CA PHE A 436 -3.13 23.67 11.17
C PHE A 436 -3.24 22.18 11.51
N ALA A 437 -2.51 21.73 12.55
CA ALA A 437 -2.59 20.36 13.03
C ALA A 437 -4.03 20.00 13.41
N ALA A 438 -4.74 20.91 14.11
CA ALA A 438 -6.15 20.72 14.44
C ALA A 438 -7.02 20.53 13.19
N VAL A 439 -6.91 21.39 12.18
CA VAL A 439 -7.70 21.26 10.95
C VAL A 439 -7.41 19.93 10.25
N VAL A 440 -6.14 19.59 10.02
CA VAL A 440 -5.77 18.36 9.31
C VAL A 440 -6.23 17.11 10.07
N ILE A 441 -5.96 17.05 11.38
CA ILE A 441 -6.33 15.90 12.21
C ILE A 441 -7.84 15.73 12.29
N VAL A 442 -8.58 16.83 12.44
CA VAL A 442 -10.04 16.78 12.44
C VAL A 442 -10.56 16.34 11.07
N CYS A 443 -10.02 16.87 9.96
CA CYS A 443 -10.42 16.44 8.62
C CYS A 443 -10.16 14.94 8.39
N VAL A 444 -8.95 14.45 8.71
CA VAL A 444 -8.61 13.02 8.58
C VAL A 444 -9.49 12.17 9.48
N PHE A 445 -9.78 12.63 10.69
CA PHE A 445 -10.67 11.94 11.61
C PHE A 445 -12.12 11.88 11.09
N LEU A 446 -12.64 12.97 10.51
CA LEU A 446 -13.96 12.99 9.87
C LEU A 446 -14.02 12.05 8.67
N CYS A 447 -12.97 11.99 7.85
CA CYS A 447 -12.86 11.02 6.77
C CYS A 447 -12.85 9.58 7.30
N ALA A 448 -12.14 9.32 8.40
CA ALA A 448 -12.13 8.01 9.05
C ALA A 448 -13.50 7.61 9.60
N ILE A 449 -14.29 8.56 10.13
CA ILE A 449 -15.68 8.32 10.54
C ILE A 449 -16.56 7.98 9.34
N ALA A 450 -16.42 8.73 8.24
CA ALA A 450 -17.17 8.45 7.03
C ALA A 450 -16.85 7.06 6.46
N ASP A 451 -15.56 6.69 6.43
CA ASP A 451 -15.10 5.35 6.05
C ASP A 451 -15.64 4.28 6.98
N ALA A 452 -15.64 4.50 8.30
CA ALA A 452 -16.24 3.59 9.27
C ALA A 452 -17.74 3.38 9.04
N ALA A 453 -18.48 4.44 8.72
CA ALA A 453 -19.91 4.34 8.43
C ALA A 453 -20.17 3.53 7.15
N VAL A 454 -19.40 3.77 6.08
CA VAL A 454 -19.51 3.00 4.84
C VAL A 454 -19.10 1.54 5.06
N SER A 455 -18.02 1.32 5.80
CA SER A 455 -17.50 -0.02 6.14
C SER A 455 -18.52 -0.83 6.93
N PHE A 456 -19.13 -0.23 7.95
CA PHE A 456 -20.20 -0.83 8.73
C PHE A 456 -21.41 -1.18 7.84
N GLY A 457 -21.85 -0.25 6.99
CA GLY A 457 -22.94 -0.49 6.05
C GLY A 457 -22.64 -1.62 5.06
N ALA A 458 -21.41 -1.68 4.54
CA ALA A 458 -20.97 -2.70 3.61
C ALA A 458 -20.95 -4.10 4.24
N VAL A 459 -20.41 -4.21 5.46
CA VAL A 459 -20.39 -5.48 6.22
C VAL A 459 -21.82 -5.91 6.58
N LYS A 460 -22.68 -4.99 7.02
CA LYS A 460 -24.09 -5.29 7.31
C LYS A 460 -24.80 -5.84 6.08
N ARG A 461 -24.65 -5.18 4.93
CA ARG A 461 -25.22 -5.63 3.65
C ARG A 461 -24.70 -6.99 3.25
N TRP A 462 -23.42 -7.27 3.46
CA TRP A 462 -22.84 -8.59 3.18
C TRP A 462 -23.50 -9.70 3.99
N VAL A 463 -23.72 -9.49 5.30
CA VAL A 463 -24.44 -10.47 6.14
C VAL A 463 -25.88 -10.65 5.66
N GLU A 464 -26.59 -9.56 5.40
CA GLU A 464 -27.96 -9.61 4.87
C GLU A 464 -28.03 -10.40 3.54
N ARG A 465 -27.06 -10.23 2.63
CA ARG A 465 -26.98 -11.03 1.39
C ARG A 465 -26.72 -12.52 1.66
N LYS A 466 -25.86 -12.86 2.62
CA LYS A 466 -25.63 -14.25 3.01
C LYS A 466 -26.88 -14.91 3.61
N ASN A 467 -27.72 -14.12 4.27
CA ASN A 467 -29.01 -14.55 4.79
C ASN A 467 -30.16 -14.49 3.76
N GLY A 468 -29.85 -14.21 2.49
CA GLY A 468 -30.84 -14.20 1.39
C GLY A 468 -31.70 -12.95 1.29
N LEU A 469 -31.34 -11.85 1.98
CA LEU A 469 -32.08 -10.59 1.96
C LEU A 469 -31.59 -9.66 0.84
N GLU A 470 -32.51 -9.32 -0.07
CA GLU A 470 -32.28 -8.36 -1.15
C GLU A 470 -32.21 -6.90 -0.63
N ALA A 471 -31.54 -6.03 -1.39
CA ALA A 471 -31.43 -4.62 -1.03
C ALA A 471 -32.80 -3.91 -1.10
N ALA A 472 -33.21 -3.31 0.03
CA ALA A 472 -34.50 -2.65 0.15
C ALA A 472 -34.46 -1.12 -0.12
N SER A 473 -33.28 -0.52 -0.29
CA SER A 473 -33.13 0.94 -0.40
C SER A 473 -32.02 1.35 -1.37
N ALA A 474 -32.08 2.59 -1.89
CA ALA A 474 -31.06 3.10 -2.81
C ALA A 474 -29.63 3.06 -2.23
N PRO A 475 -29.39 3.41 -0.94
CA PRO A 475 -28.07 3.22 -0.33
C PRO A 475 -27.66 1.74 -0.24
N ALA A 476 -28.60 0.82 0.02
CA ALA A 476 -28.32 -0.62 0.06
C ALA A 476 -27.91 -1.16 -1.31
N HIS A 477 -28.61 -0.77 -2.39
CA HIS A 477 -28.21 -1.12 -3.75
C HIS A 477 -26.84 -0.55 -4.13
N LEU A 478 -26.53 0.66 -3.65
CA LEU A 478 -25.24 1.29 -3.88
C LEU A 478 -24.13 0.52 -3.18
N LEU A 479 -24.33 0.14 -1.92
CA LEU A 479 -23.39 -0.69 -1.16
C LEU A 479 -23.20 -2.07 -1.79
N ASP A 480 -24.26 -2.71 -2.27
CA ASP A 480 -24.16 -4.00 -2.99
C ASP A 480 -23.36 -3.89 -4.29
N ARG A 481 -23.54 -2.79 -5.01
CA ARG A 481 -22.83 -2.52 -6.26
C ARG A 481 -21.35 -2.25 -6.06
N TYR A 482 -20.99 -1.50 -5.01
CA TYR A 482 -19.59 -1.12 -4.75
C TYR A 482 -18.83 -2.10 -3.85
N PHE A 483 -19.53 -2.86 -3.00
CA PHE A 483 -18.95 -3.84 -2.07
C PHE A 483 -19.62 -5.21 -2.23
N PRO A 484 -19.47 -5.85 -3.40
CA PRO A 484 -19.91 -7.23 -3.59
C PRO A 484 -19.12 -8.19 -2.69
N ASP A 485 -19.63 -9.42 -2.55
CA ASP A 485 -19.07 -10.42 -1.64
C ASP A 485 -17.59 -10.70 -1.89
N GLU A 486 -17.15 -10.71 -3.15
CA GLU A 486 -15.75 -10.93 -3.52
C GLU A 486 -14.82 -9.84 -2.96
N VAL A 487 -15.27 -8.58 -2.99
CA VAL A 487 -14.51 -7.43 -2.48
C VAL A 487 -14.41 -7.49 -0.96
N LEU A 488 -15.51 -7.77 -0.27
CA LEU A 488 -15.52 -7.85 1.19
C LEU A 488 -14.79 -9.08 1.71
N THR A 489 -14.88 -10.22 1.02
CA THR A 489 -14.12 -11.43 1.40
C THR A 489 -12.63 -11.25 1.13
N GLY A 490 -12.25 -10.54 0.06
CA GLY A 490 -10.85 -10.19 -0.20
C GLY A 490 -10.29 -9.16 0.80
N ARG A 491 -11.13 -8.21 1.24
CA ARG A 491 -10.73 -7.16 2.20
C ARG A 491 -10.72 -7.64 3.65
N PHE A 492 -11.71 -8.44 4.03
CA PHE A 492 -11.90 -9.00 5.36
C PHE A 492 -11.99 -10.54 5.30
N PRO A 493 -10.91 -11.24 4.94
CA PRO A 493 -10.91 -12.70 4.80
C PRO A 493 -11.20 -13.45 6.10
N TRP A 494 -11.14 -12.77 7.25
CA TRP A 494 -11.45 -13.30 8.57
C TRP A 494 -12.92 -13.10 8.99
N LEU A 495 -13.73 -12.41 8.18
CA LEU A 495 -15.14 -12.17 8.49
C LEU A 495 -15.97 -13.45 8.31
N ARG A 496 -16.80 -13.78 9.29
CA ARG A 496 -17.72 -14.93 9.26
C ARG A 496 -19.12 -14.48 9.64
N VAL A 497 -20.13 -15.10 9.06
CA VAL A 497 -21.52 -14.93 9.54
C VAL A 497 -21.64 -15.75 10.82
N THR A 498 -22.20 -15.16 11.89
CA THR A 498 -22.56 -15.95 13.06
C THR A 498 -23.83 -16.72 12.72
N GLU A 499 -23.77 -18.06 12.76
CA GLU A 499 -24.98 -18.88 12.63
C GLU A 499 -25.90 -18.54 13.80
N ASP A 500 -27.18 -18.28 13.50
CA ASP A 500 -28.20 -18.03 14.52
C ASP A 500 -28.18 -19.16 15.56
N LYS A 501 -28.12 -18.78 16.84
CA LYS A 501 -28.31 -19.70 17.97
C LYS A 501 -29.77 -20.09 18.12
#